data_AF-A0A9D6KYT2-F1
#
_entry.id   AF-A0A9D6KYT2-F1
#
_cell.length_a   1.000
_cell.length_b   1.000
_cell.length_c   1.000
_cell.angle_alpha   90.00
_cell.angle_beta   90.00
_cell.angle_gamma   90.00
#
_symmetry.space_group_name_H-M   'P 1'
#
loop_
_entity.id
_entity.type
_entity.pdbx_description
1 polymer ?
#
loop_
_entity_poly.entity_id
_entity_poly.type
_entity_poly.pdbx_seq_one_letter_code
_entity_poly.pdbx_strand_id
1 'polypeptide(L)'
;MIPKKYHSVIAVVIGSLLVTMSCDENSGLPTPVKSTTKLTNANSSLASYTFDGKEGDPITQDVASRWIANYTNKNYGAITAHFFGRKALENILAKSGCIGIRFYYAMDDSFNPNLLLIGADGSGQNFLSDLRARGKNSSVVLNAGAFSNNSLLETEEDLIATDKSNQWIANYNSTNPLGVQAHFFGNEILRQILSLNGCIGIRCYYALNDAGVQQLLLIGVTNEGVNLLPLSSSTLGRVADGGGTIADASFPCPTYCPPAAPTGGG
;
A
#
# COMPACT_ATOMS: atom_id res chain seq x y z
N MET A 1 -67.42 -7.67 33.30
CA MET A 1 -66.64 -7.93 32.07
C MET A 1 -65.17 -7.83 32.41
N ILE A 2 -64.43 -8.93 32.34
CA ILE A 2 -63.02 -9.05 32.73
C ILE A 2 -62.22 -9.35 31.46
N PRO A 3 -61.18 -8.59 31.07
CA PRO A 3 -60.39 -8.92 29.90
C PRO A 3 -59.32 -9.97 30.25
N LYS A 4 -59.33 -11.09 29.52
CA LYS A 4 -58.31 -12.15 29.57
C LYS A 4 -57.02 -11.67 28.88
N LYS A 5 -55.88 -11.77 29.58
CA LYS A 5 -54.53 -11.61 29.01
C LYS A 5 -54.07 -12.95 28.43
N TYR A 6 -53.74 -13.00 27.15
CA TYR A 6 -53.07 -14.13 26.51
C TYR A 6 -51.55 -13.92 26.58
N HIS A 7 -50.83 -14.88 27.17
CA HIS A 7 -49.37 -14.98 27.06
C HIS A 7 -49.06 -16.03 25.99
N SER A 8 -48.49 -15.61 24.86
CA SER A 8 -47.90 -16.53 23.88
C SER A 8 -46.44 -16.76 24.24
N VAL A 9 -46.12 -17.98 24.65
CA VAL A 9 -44.75 -18.46 24.79
C VAL A 9 -44.29 -18.96 23.41
N ILE A 10 -43.33 -18.26 22.80
CA ILE A 10 -42.66 -18.69 21.57
C ILE A 10 -41.54 -19.66 21.97
N ALA A 11 -41.71 -20.93 21.66
CA ALA A 11 -40.66 -21.94 21.79
C ALA A 11 -39.73 -21.85 20.56
N VAL A 12 -38.47 -21.48 20.79
CA VAL A 12 -37.41 -21.50 19.76
C VAL A 12 -36.77 -22.89 19.78
N VAL A 13 -37.01 -23.68 18.74
CA VAL A 13 -36.32 -24.95 18.48
C VAL A 13 -35.06 -24.65 17.68
N ILE A 14 -33.90 -24.78 18.32
CA ILE A 14 -32.60 -24.69 17.65
C ILE A 14 -32.27 -26.08 17.10
N GLY A 15 -32.50 -26.29 15.81
CA GLY A 15 -32.02 -27.46 15.09
C GLY A 15 -30.58 -27.26 14.65
N SER A 16 -29.63 -27.91 15.33
CA SER A 16 -28.23 -27.97 14.92
C SER A 16 -28.08 -28.94 13.75
N LEU A 17 -27.91 -28.39 12.54
CA LEU A 17 -27.55 -29.15 11.34
C LEU A 17 -26.03 -29.30 11.28
N LEU A 18 -25.53 -30.48 11.62
CA LEU A 18 -24.13 -30.89 11.44
C LEU A 18 -23.92 -31.27 9.97
N VAL A 19 -23.21 -30.41 9.22
CA VAL A 19 -22.67 -30.75 7.90
C VAL A 19 -21.24 -31.25 8.10
N THR A 20 -21.03 -32.55 7.91
CA THR A 20 -19.69 -33.15 7.86
C THR A 20 -19.12 -32.97 6.46
N MET A 21 -18.18 -32.03 6.29
CA MET A 21 -17.40 -31.92 5.06
C MET A 21 -16.29 -32.98 5.10
N SER A 22 -16.37 -33.91 4.13
CA SER A 22 -15.31 -34.86 3.80
C SER A 22 -14.25 -34.14 2.97
N CYS A 23 -13.02 -34.05 3.48
CA CYS A 23 -11.88 -33.59 2.68
C CYS A 23 -11.22 -34.80 2.01
N ASP A 24 -11.44 -34.97 0.71
CA ASP A 24 -10.54 -35.72 -0.16
C ASP A 24 -9.42 -34.77 -0.61
N GLU A 25 -8.24 -34.87 0.01
CA GLU A 25 -7.01 -34.24 -0.47
C GLU A 25 -6.20 -35.28 -1.24
N ASN A 26 -6.29 -35.23 -2.57
CA ASN A 26 -5.28 -35.82 -3.44
C ASN A 26 -5.00 -34.87 -4.61
N SER A 27 -4.15 -33.88 -4.36
CA SER A 27 -3.48 -33.12 -5.40
C SER A 27 -2.10 -32.70 -4.89
N GLY A 28 -1.07 -33.28 -5.50
CA GLY A 28 0.32 -32.97 -5.18
C GLY A 28 0.64 -31.51 -5.46
N LEU A 29 0.74 -30.72 -4.39
CA LEU A 29 1.43 -29.44 -4.39
C LEU A 29 2.92 -29.68 -4.05
N PRO A 30 3.86 -28.95 -4.67
CA PRO A 30 5.27 -29.01 -4.29
C PRO A 30 5.43 -28.54 -2.84
N THR A 31 6.14 -29.33 -2.03
CA THR A 31 6.42 -29.04 -0.63
C THR A 31 7.09 -27.67 -0.46
N PRO A 32 6.63 -26.82 0.47
CA PRO A 32 7.32 -25.58 0.79
C PRO A 32 8.70 -25.91 1.35
N VAL A 33 9.73 -25.32 0.76
CA VAL A 33 11.10 -25.37 1.27
C VAL A 33 11.07 -24.86 2.71
N LYS A 34 11.28 -25.76 3.67
CA LYS A 34 11.48 -25.42 5.08
C LYS A 34 12.77 -24.61 5.20
N SER A 35 12.66 -23.29 5.19
CA SER A 35 13.75 -22.43 5.65
C SER A 35 13.70 -22.36 7.18
N THR A 36 14.39 -23.30 7.81
CA THR A 36 14.71 -23.21 9.24
C THR A 36 15.88 -22.26 9.42
N THR A 37 15.60 -20.97 9.64
CA THR A 37 16.55 -20.07 10.29
C THR A 37 15.91 -19.44 11.51
N LYS A 38 16.20 -20.13 12.62
CA LYS A 38 16.28 -19.69 14.01
C LYS A 38 16.38 -18.16 14.14
N LEU A 39 15.40 -17.54 14.82
CA LEU A 39 15.53 -16.17 15.33
C LEU A 39 16.75 -16.09 16.26
N THR A 40 17.77 -15.35 15.83
CA THR A 40 18.79 -14.81 16.71
C THR A 40 18.89 -13.31 16.45
N ASN A 41 18.53 -12.52 17.46
CA ASN A 41 18.74 -11.08 17.48
C ASN A 41 20.21 -10.75 17.20
N ALA A 42 20.50 -10.12 16.06
CA ALA A 42 21.73 -9.40 15.79
C ALA A 42 21.50 -8.40 14.63
N ASN A 43 21.67 -7.12 14.94
CA ASN A 43 22.14 -6.04 14.06
C ASN A 43 21.85 -6.17 12.56
N SER A 44 20.88 -5.37 12.09
CA SER A 44 20.76 -4.80 10.74
C SER A 44 21.77 -5.32 9.71
N SER A 45 21.49 -6.47 9.11
CA SER A 45 22.29 -6.94 8.00
C SER A 45 21.94 -6.10 6.77
N LEU A 46 22.91 -5.31 6.32
CA LEU A 46 22.92 -4.66 5.01
C LEU A 46 22.79 -5.74 3.92
N ALA A 47 21.57 -6.19 3.62
CA ALA A 47 21.32 -6.85 2.36
C ALA A 47 21.57 -5.79 1.28
N SER A 48 22.69 -5.88 0.57
CA SER A 48 22.97 -5.03 -0.58
C SER A 48 22.11 -5.56 -1.73
N TYR A 49 20.91 -5.02 -1.83
CA TYR A 49 20.08 -5.13 -3.01
C TYR A 49 20.24 -3.84 -3.82
N THR A 50 20.10 -3.96 -5.14
CA THR A 50 20.04 -2.82 -6.04
C THR A 50 18.67 -2.81 -6.69
N PHE A 51 18.06 -1.65 -6.77
CA PHE A 51 16.85 -1.48 -7.51
C PHE A 51 17.15 -1.01 -8.93
N ASP A 52 16.37 -1.50 -9.90
CA ASP A 52 16.52 -1.16 -11.32
C ASP A 52 15.34 -0.34 -11.87
N GLY A 53 14.29 -0.12 -11.06
CA GLY A 53 13.10 0.64 -11.43
C GLY A 53 11.98 -0.23 -12.00
N LYS A 54 12.16 -1.56 -12.06
CA LYS A 54 11.16 -2.53 -12.52
C LYS A 54 10.39 -3.18 -11.40
N GLU A 55 10.63 -2.78 -10.16
CA GLU A 55 10.00 -3.40 -8.99
C GLU A 55 8.49 -3.18 -9.01
N GLY A 56 7.75 -4.29 -9.02
CA GLY A 56 6.30 -4.33 -9.08
C GLY A 56 5.79 -4.84 -10.43
N ASP A 57 4.70 -5.58 -10.39
CA ASP A 57 4.12 -6.26 -11.54
C ASP A 57 2.59 -6.05 -11.59
N PRO A 58 2.00 -6.06 -12.81
CA PRO A 58 0.56 -6.13 -12.96
C PRO A 58 -0.03 -7.39 -12.32
N ILE A 59 -1.15 -7.24 -11.62
CA ILE A 59 -1.99 -8.34 -11.13
C ILE A 59 -3.37 -8.30 -11.79
N THR A 60 -4.06 -9.44 -11.77
CA THR A 60 -5.42 -9.53 -12.33
C THR A 60 -6.44 -8.83 -11.43
N GLN A 61 -7.56 -8.40 -12.02
CA GLN A 61 -8.66 -7.80 -11.27
C GLN A 61 -9.20 -8.74 -10.19
N ASP A 62 -9.37 -10.03 -10.49
CA ASP A 62 -9.91 -11.00 -9.53
C ASP A 62 -9.01 -11.16 -8.31
N VAL A 63 -7.68 -11.21 -8.51
CA VAL A 63 -6.70 -11.26 -7.42
C VAL A 63 -6.78 -9.98 -6.59
N ALA A 64 -6.78 -8.82 -7.24
CA ALA A 64 -6.86 -7.53 -6.56
C ALA A 64 -8.15 -7.39 -5.73
N SER A 65 -9.30 -7.71 -6.33
CA SER A 65 -10.61 -7.65 -5.65
C SER A 65 -10.66 -8.60 -4.46
N ARG A 66 -10.13 -9.82 -4.58
CA ARG A 66 -10.05 -10.77 -3.48
C ARG A 66 -9.19 -10.25 -2.34
N TRP A 67 -8.00 -9.73 -2.62
CA TRP A 67 -7.07 -9.28 -1.59
C TRP A 67 -7.53 -7.99 -0.88
N ILE A 68 -8.19 -7.08 -1.60
CA ILE A 68 -8.85 -5.92 -0.99
C ILE A 68 -9.98 -6.39 -0.08
N ALA A 69 -10.82 -7.32 -0.54
CA ALA A 69 -11.91 -7.86 0.27
C ALA A 69 -11.40 -8.55 1.55
N ASN A 70 -10.29 -9.29 1.47
CA ASN A 70 -9.66 -9.88 2.66
C ASN A 70 -9.29 -8.81 3.70
N TYR A 71 -8.69 -7.70 3.28
CA TYR A 71 -8.36 -6.59 4.17
C TYR A 71 -9.62 -5.94 4.75
N THR A 72 -10.60 -5.59 3.92
CA THR A 72 -11.81 -4.89 4.36
C THR A 72 -12.66 -5.73 5.30
N ASN A 73 -12.77 -7.05 5.05
CA ASN A 73 -13.51 -7.96 5.92
C ASN A 73 -12.84 -8.13 7.28
N LYS A 74 -11.50 -8.12 7.32
CA LYS A 74 -10.73 -8.21 8.57
C LYS A 74 -10.72 -6.90 9.36
N ASN A 75 -10.80 -5.76 8.66
CA ASN A 75 -10.68 -4.42 9.25
C ASN A 75 -11.93 -3.58 8.97
N TYR A 76 -13.08 -4.07 9.44
CA TYR A 76 -14.36 -3.42 9.18
C TYR A 76 -14.40 -1.97 9.68
N GLY A 77 -14.76 -1.04 8.81
CA GLY A 77 -14.82 0.39 9.12
C GLY A 77 -13.48 1.13 9.10
N ALA A 78 -12.37 0.43 8.85
CA ALA A 78 -11.06 1.07 8.70
C ALA A 78 -10.93 1.77 7.33
N ILE A 79 -9.97 2.69 7.24
CA ILE A 79 -9.53 3.26 5.96
C ILE A 79 -8.99 2.13 5.09
N THR A 80 -9.48 2.05 3.85
CA THR A 80 -9.12 1.00 2.89
C THR A 80 -8.16 1.46 1.81
N ALA A 81 -8.06 2.77 1.56
CA ALA A 81 -7.15 3.32 0.56
C ALA A 81 -6.81 4.80 0.79
N HIS A 82 -5.71 5.22 0.17
CA HIS A 82 -5.33 6.62 -0.01
C HIS A 82 -5.22 6.97 -1.49
N PHE A 83 -5.43 8.24 -1.85
CA PHE A 83 -5.25 8.76 -3.20
C PHE A 83 -4.08 9.74 -3.25
N PHE A 84 -3.25 9.62 -4.28
CA PHE A 84 -2.14 10.52 -4.57
C PHE A 84 -2.26 11.06 -5.99
N GLY A 85 -2.31 12.39 -6.12
CA GLY A 85 -2.43 13.05 -7.42
C GLY A 85 -1.21 12.84 -8.31
N ARG A 86 -1.45 12.75 -9.63
CA ARG A 86 -0.42 12.55 -10.66
C ARG A 86 0.75 13.52 -10.51
N LYS A 87 0.47 14.82 -10.36
CA LYS A 87 1.51 15.86 -10.25
C LYS A 87 2.46 15.63 -9.08
N ALA A 88 1.93 15.23 -7.92
CA ALA A 88 2.77 14.93 -6.75
C ALA A 88 3.68 13.72 -7.00
N LEU A 89 3.15 12.64 -7.58
CA LEU A 89 3.90 11.44 -7.93
C LEU A 89 4.99 11.73 -8.99
N GLU A 90 4.63 12.47 -10.04
CA GLU A 90 5.57 12.89 -11.09
C GLU A 90 6.69 13.76 -10.51
N ASN A 91 6.40 14.65 -9.56
CA ASN A 91 7.42 15.45 -8.87
C ASN A 91 8.40 14.58 -8.06
N ILE A 92 7.96 13.48 -7.44
CA ILE A 92 8.87 12.52 -6.79
C ILE A 92 9.77 11.86 -7.83
N LEU A 93 9.16 11.37 -8.91
CA LEU A 93 9.82 10.59 -9.96
C LEU A 93 10.74 11.44 -10.87
N ALA A 94 10.56 12.75 -10.90
CA ALA A 94 11.38 13.67 -11.71
C ALA A 94 12.75 13.98 -11.10
N LYS A 95 12.99 13.57 -9.85
CA LYS A 95 14.28 13.81 -9.19
C LYS A 95 15.40 13.03 -9.88
N SER A 96 16.54 13.70 -10.07
CA SER A 96 17.72 13.07 -10.67
C SER A 96 18.15 11.85 -9.84
N GLY A 97 18.32 10.70 -10.50
CA GLY A 97 18.69 9.44 -9.86
C GLY A 97 17.54 8.71 -9.16
N CYS A 98 16.31 9.23 -9.19
CA CYS A 98 15.16 8.56 -8.61
C CYS A 98 14.70 7.42 -9.52
N ILE A 99 14.68 6.21 -8.98
CA ILE A 99 14.32 4.99 -9.72
C ILE A 99 12.94 4.45 -9.30
N GLY A 100 12.33 4.99 -8.25
CA GLY A 100 10.98 4.63 -7.82
C GLY A 100 10.55 5.33 -6.53
N ILE A 101 9.41 4.90 -5.98
CA ILE A 101 8.80 5.48 -4.77
C ILE A 101 8.63 4.39 -3.72
N ARG A 102 9.03 4.72 -2.49
CA ARG A 102 8.76 3.94 -1.29
C ARG A 102 7.53 4.49 -0.58
N PHE A 103 6.57 3.61 -0.33
CA PHE A 103 5.31 3.89 0.37
C PHE A 103 5.41 3.31 1.78
N TYR A 104 5.62 4.16 2.77
CA TYR A 104 5.67 3.79 4.18
C TYR A 104 4.27 3.71 4.77
N TYR A 105 4.01 2.64 5.50
CA TYR A 105 2.90 2.62 6.42
C TYR A 105 3.19 3.50 7.63
N ALA A 106 2.21 4.29 8.00
CA ALA A 106 2.31 5.29 9.05
C ALA A 106 1.00 5.33 9.84
N MET A 107 1.06 5.78 11.09
CA MET A 107 -0.12 6.03 11.91
C MET A 107 -0.06 7.45 12.47
N ASP A 108 -1.14 8.20 12.27
CA ASP A 108 -1.23 9.56 12.81
C ASP A 108 -1.33 9.58 14.34
N ASP A 109 -1.50 10.77 14.92
CA ASP A 109 -1.59 10.93 16.38
C ASP A 109 -2.83 10.28 16.99
N SER A 110 -3.85 10.03 16.16
CA SER A 110 -5.08 9.32 16.53
C SER A 110 -5.02 7.84 16.14
N PHE A 111 -3.84 7.34 15.74
CA PHE A 111 -3.61 5.98 15.25
C PHE A 111 -4.41 5.62 13.99
N ASN A 112 -4.84 6.60 13.20
CA ASN A 112 -5.42 6.32 11.90
C ASN A 112 -4.31 5.95 10.91
N PRO A 113 -4.51 4.90 10.10
CA PRO A 113 -3.54 4.49 9.10
C PRO A 113 -3.36 5.58 8.03
N ASN A 114 -2.10 5.78 7.64
CA ASN A 114 -1.65 6.73 6.64
C ASN A 114 -0.56 6.09 5.77
N LEU A 115 -0.26 6.74 4.64
CA LEU A 115 0.86 6.41 3.77
C LEU A 115 1.76 7.63 3.57
N LEU A 116 3.07 7.44 3.70
CA LEU A 116 4.09 8.46 3.41
C LEU A 116 4.94 8.02 2.21
N LEU A 117 5.14 8.91 1.24
CA LEU A 117 5.81 8.59 -0.02
C LEU A 117 7.19 9.25 -0.05
N ILE A 118 8.22 8.48 -0.38
CA ILE A 118 9.60 8.98 -0.48
C ILE A 118 10.23 8.42 -1.74
N GLY A 119 10.91 9.25 -2.53
CA GLY A 119 11.70 8.73 -3.65
C GLY A 119 12.88 7.90 -3.12
N ALA A 120 13.31 6.90 -3.89
CA ALA A 120 14.57 6.20 -3.63
C ALA A 120 15.42 6.06 -4.89
N ASP A 121 16.73 5.96 -4.70
CA ASP A 121 17.68 5.69 -5.77
C ASP A 121 17.95 4.19 -5.96
N GLY A 122 18.81 3.84 -6.92
CA GLY A 122 19.15 2.45 -7.26
C GLY A 122 19.88 1.69 -6.15
N SER A 123 20.40 2.37 -5.13
CA SER A 123 20.99 1.74 -3.93
C SER A 123 19.95 1.48 -2.84
N GLY A 124 18.69 1.88 -3.06
CA GLY A 124 17.61 1.82 -2.09
C GLY A 124 17.64 2.93 -1.06
N GLN A 125 18.55 3.90 -1.19
CA GLN A 125 18.63 5.07 -0.32
C GLN A 125 17.48 6.03 -0.62
N ASN A 126 16.79 6.47 0.44
CA ASN A 126 15.77 7.51 0.35
C ASN A 126 16.39 8.87 0.05
N PHE A 127 15.72 9.69 -0.77
CA PHE A 127 16.05 11.10 -0.91
C PHE A 127 15.64 11.86 0.37
N LEU A 128 16.58 12.00 1.32
CA LEU A 128 16.35 12.70 2.59
C LEU A 128 16.03 14.19 2.43
N SER A 129 16.32 14.79 1.27
CA SER A 129 15.85 16.14 0.93
C SER A 129 14.32 16.26 0.93
N ASP A 130 13.61 15.14 0.79
CA ASP A 130 12.15 15.07 0.87
C ASP A 130 11.66 15.20 2.32
N LEU A 131 12.56 15.00 3.28
CA LEU A 131 12.31 15.00 4.71
C LEU A 131 12.87 16.27 5.39
N ARG A 132 13.00 17.42 4.73
CA ARG A 132 13.44 18.64 5.45
C ARG A 132 12.78 19.92 4.95
N ALA A 133 11.81 20.43 5.70
CA ALA A 133 11.58 21.86 5.90
C ALA A 133 10.65 22.10 7.11
N ARG A 134 10.84 23.25 7.77
CA ARG A 134 10.21 23.65 9.05
C ARG A 134 8.77 24.13 8.84
N GLY A 135 7.85 23.74 9.73
CA GLY A 135 6.48 24.29 9.81
C GLY A 135 5.46 23.25 10.28
N LYS A 136 4.39 23.64 10.99
CA LYS A 136 3.53 22.75 11.82
C LYS A 136 2.26 22.21 11.12
N ASN A 137 1.86 21.01 11.56
CA ASN A 137 0.53 20.35 11.53
C ASN A 137 0.05 19.61 10.25
N SER A 138 0.59 18.38 10.01
CA SER A 138 0.06 17.25 9.16
C SER A 138 -0.16 17.54 7.65
N SER A 139 -0.29 16.65 6.65
CA SER A 139 0.30 15.34 6.33
C SER A 139 1.25 15.52 5.09
N VAL A 140 2.15 14.57 4.75
CA VAL A 140 2.96 14.43 3.51
C VAL A 140 4.50 14.69 3.54
N VAL A 141 5.26 13.61 3.24
CA VAL A 141 6.58 13.63 2.57
C VAL A 141 6.33 13.73 1.06
N LEU A 142 6.88 14.79 0.45
CA LEU A 142 6.52 15.45 -0.82
C LEU A 142 5.17 16.19 -0.89
N ASN A 143 5.20 17.43 -0.42
CA ASN A 143 4.83 18.55 -1.29
C ASN A 143 6.14 19.15 -1.85
N ALA A 144 6.22 19.31 -3.16
CA ALA A 144 7.27 20.08 -3.83
C ALA A 144 6.53 21.11 -4.71
N GLY A 145 6.88 22.39 -4.73
CA GLY A 145 7.98 23.10 -4.08
C GLY A 145 7.83 24.59 -4.33
N ALA A 146 8.91 25.35 -4.12
CA ALA A 146 9.01 26.72 -4.62
C ALA A 146 8.82 26.74 -6.14
N PHE A 147 7.75 27.39 -6.61
CA PHE A 147 7.69 28.03 -7.92
C PHE A 147 7.25 29.47 -7.71
N SER A 148 8.16 30.40 -8.01
CA SER A 148 7.78 31.78 -8.26
C SER A 148 6.94 31.83 -9.54
N ASN A 149 5.95 32.73 -9.50
CA ASN A 149 5.23 33.30 -10.62
C ASN A 149 4.13 32.44 -11.25
N ASN A 150 2.96 32.60 -10.61
CA ASN A 150 1.67 32.94 -11.23
C ASN A 150 0.67 31.79 -11.43
N SER A 151 -0.23 31.71 -10.43
CA SER A 151 -1.67 31.62 -10.61
C SER A 151 -2.23 30.34 -11.23
N LEU A 152 -2.55 29.37 -10.37
CA LEU A 152 -3.94 28.98 -10.07
C LEU A 152 -3.98 28.42 -8.64
N LEU A 153 -4.89 28.95 -7.84
CA LEU A 153 -5.03 28.78 -6.40
C LEU A 153 -5.40 27.33 -6.01
N GLU A 154 -4.45 26.60 -5.43
CA GLU A 154 -4.68 25.56 -4.43
C GLU A 154 -3.69 25.84 -3.28
N THR A 155 -4.21 25.97 -2.06
CA THR A 155 -3.51 26.51 -0.88
C THR A 155 -2.37 25.60 -0.42
N GLU A 156 -1.27 26.22 0.04
CA GLU A 156 -0.01 25.62 0.48
C GLU A 156 -0.12 24.78 1.79
N GLU A 157 -1.01 23.78 1.88
CA GLU A 157 -1.36 23.16 3.18
C GLU A 157 -0.91 21.70 3.43
N ASP A 158 -0.29 20.99 2.48
CA ASP A 158 -0.03 19.53 2.65
C ASP A 158 1.45 19.16 2.87
N LEU A 159 2.11 19.61 3.95
CA LEU A 159 3.48 19.16 4.29
C LEU A 159 3.63 18.66 5.73
N ILE A 160 4.12 17.43 5.91
CA ILE A 160 4.60 16.95 7.22
C ILE A 160 6.05 17.35 7.45
N ALA A 161 6.28 18.03 8.58
CA ALA A 161 7.60 18.14 9.19
C ALA A 161 8.22 16.75 9.45
N THR A 162 9.46 16.52 9.06
CA THR A 162 10.13 15.20 9.14
C THR A 162 10.08 14.53 10.50
N ASP A 163 10.15 15.28 11.60
CA ASP A 163 10.03 14.69 12.95
C ASP A 163 8.68 13.99 13.14
N LYS A 164 7.62 14.57 12.56
CA LYS A 164 6.27 14.03 12.59
C LYS A 164 6.11 12.85 11.63
N SER A 165 6.77 12.86 10.47
CA SER A 165 6.82 11.69 9.58
C SER A 165 7.49 10.51 10.27
N ASN A 166 8.63 10.76 10.91
CA ASN A 166 9.37 9.76 11.68
C ASN A 166 8.54 9.22 12.85
N GLN A 167 7.82 10.11 13.55
CA GLN A 167 6.90 9.71 14.61
C GLN A 167 5.80 8.80 14.09
N TRP A 168 5.17 9.12 12.95
CA TRP A 168 4.07 8.32 12.43
C TRP A 168 4.52 6.95 11.90
N ILE A 169 5.70 6.88 11.29
CA ILE A 169 6.34 5.61 10.94
C ILE A 169 6.65 4.81 12.22
N ALA A 170 7.17 5.47 13.26
CA ALA A 170 7.46 4.82 14.54
C ALA A 170 6.19 4.29 15.23
N ASN A 171 5.08 5.05 15.18
CA ASN A 171 3.77 4.62 15.69
C ASN A 171 3.32 3.32 15.00
N TYR A 172 3.38 3.28 13.66
CA TYR A 172 3.05 2.08 12.89
C TYR A 172 3.97 0.90 13.23
N ASN A 173 5.29 1.12 13.26
CA ASN A 173 6.27 0.08 13.54
C ASN A 173 6.14 -0.48 14.97
N SER A 174 5.76 0.35 15.94
CA SER A 174 5.57 -0.08 17.33
C SER A 174 4.36 -1.02 17.49
N THR A 175 3.33 -0.83 16.66
CA THR A 175 2.12 -1.65 16.64
C THR A 175 2.23 -2.85 15.69
N ASN A 176 3.18 -2.79 14.74
CA ASN A 176 3.42 -3.82 13.73
C ASN A 176 4.91 -4.22 13.68
N PRO A 177 5.51 -4.69 14.79
CA PRO A 177 6.96 -4.89 14.89
C PRO A 177 7.50 -5.97 13.94
N LEU A 178 6.65 -6.90 13.49
CA LEU A 178 6.97 -7.96 12.53
C LEU A 178 6.27 -7.76 11.18
N GLY A 179 5.55 -6.65 11.01
CA GLY A 179 4.77 -6.34 9.82
C GLY A 179 5.63 -5.79 8.68
N VAL A 180 5.02 -5.72 7.49
CA VAL A 180 5.59 -4.96 6.37
C VAL A 180 5.54 -3.49 6.74
N GLN A 181 6.68 -2.80 6.70
CA GLN A 181 6.79 -1.39 7.09
C GLN A 181 6.62 -0.45 5.90
N ALA A 182 7.01 -0.91 4.71
CA ALA A 182 6.92 -0.14 3.48
C ALA A 182 6.94 -1.05 2.26
N HIS A 183 6.43 -0.53 1.15
CA HIS A 183 6.51 -1.14 -0.17
C HIS A 183 7.29 -0.22 -1.11
N PHE A 184 8.23 -0.78 -1.86
CA PHE A 184 8.91 -0.06 -2.94
C PHE A 184 8.34 -0.45 -4.30
N PHE A 185 7.99 0.55 -5.10
CA PHE A 185 7.57 0.41 -6.49
C PHE A 185 8.53 1.18 -7.40
N GLY A 186 9.02 0.49 -8.42
CA GLY A 186 9.86 1.04 -9.46
C GLY A 186 9.13 2.05 -10.34
N ASN A 187 9.90 2.92 -11.00
CA ASN A 187 9.34 3.97 -11.83
C ASN A 187 8.60 3.43 -13.06
N GLU A 188 8.92 2.23 -13.57
CA GLU A 188 8.30 1.68 -14.77
C GLU A 188 6.81 1.42 -14.53
N ILE A 189 6.46 0.68 -13.47
CA ILE A 189 5.07 0.35 -13.15
C ILE A 189 4.26 1.59 -12.72
N LEU A 190 4.90 2.53 -12.00
CA LEU A 190 4.27 3.81 -11.64
C LEU A 190 3.94 4.64 -12.88
N ARG A 191 4.89 4.75 -13.82
CA ARG A 191 4.69 5.47 -15.08
C ARG A 191 3.68 4.77 -15.97
N GLN A 192 3.65 3.44 -15.99
CA GLN A 192 2.63 2.68 -16.71
C GLN A 192 1.23 3.06 -16.22
N ILE A 193 0.97 3.05 -14.91
CA ILE A 193 -0.33 3.43 -14.34
C ILE A 193 -0.66 4.91 -14.64
N LEU A 194 0.32 5.82 -14.47
CA LEU A 194 0.13 7.24 -14.73
C LEU A 194 -0.06 7.55 -16.23
N SER A 195 0.44 6.71 -17.14
CA SER A 195 0.26 6.88 -18.58
C SER A 195 -1.13 6.50 -19.08
N LEU A 196 -1.96 5.84 -18.26
CA LEU A 196 -3.32 5.48 -18.62
C LEU A 196 -4.13 6.74 -18.98
N ASN A 197 -4.90 6.65 -20.07
CA ASN A 197 -5.76 7.74 -20.52
C ASN A 197 -6.77 8.11 -19.41
N GLY A 198 -6.91 9.41 -19.12
CA GLY A 198 -7.80 9.92 -18.08
C GLY A 198 -7.28 9.73 -16.64
N CYS A 199 -6.10 9.15 -16.43
CA CYS A 199 -5.56 8.93 -15.08
C CYS A 199 -5.15 10.26 -14.42
N ILE A 200 -5.75 10.63 -13.29
CA ILE A 200 -5.38 11.84 -12.54
C ILE A 200 -4.49 11.56 -11.32
N GLY A 201 -4.20 10.28 -11.05
CA GLY A 201 -3.41 9.86 -9.91
C GLY A 201 -3.57 8.38 -9.60
N ILE A 202 -3.01 7.94 -8.49
CA ILE A 202 -3.00 6.54 -8.04
C ILE A 202 -3.75 6.42 -6.72
N ARG A 203 -4.68 5.47 -6.64
CA ARG A 203 -5.26 4.98 -5.40
C ARG A 203 -4.47 3.78 -4.90
N CYS A 204 -3.99 3.86 -3.68
CA CYS A 204 -3.21 2.84 -2.99
C CYS A 204 -4.13 2.13 -2.00
N TYR A 205 -4.49 0.88 -2.28
CA TYR A 205 -5.34 0.06 -1.41
C TYR A 205 -4.51 -0.77 -0.45
N TYR A 206 -4.91 -0.77 0.82
CA TYR A 206 -4.47 -1.80 1.75
C TYR A 206 -5.09 -3.14 1.37
N ALA A 207 -4.29 -4.19 1.34
CA ALA A 207 -4.73 -5.52 0.93
C ALA A 207 -4.09 -6.62 1.79
N LEU A 208 -4.73 -7.78 1.84
CA LEU A 208 -4.18 -9.00 2.43
C LEU A 208 -4.17 -10.09 1.37
N ASN A 209 -3.00 -10.62 1.05
CA ASN A 209 -2.91 -11.72 0.10
C ASN A 209 -3.55 -13.01 0.65
N ASP A 210 -3.53 -14.07 -0.12
CA ASP A 210 -4.19 -15.34 0.25
C ASP A 210 -3.56 -16.00 1.50
N ALA A 211 -2.33 -15.63 1.87
CA ALA A 211 -1.66 -16.04 3.10
C ALA A 211 -1.91 -15.08 4.28
N GLY A 212 -2.73 -14.04 4.11
CA GLY A 212 -3.00 -13.02 5.11
C GLY A 212 -1.85 -12.03 5.33
N VAL A 213 -0.86 -12.00 4.43
CA VAL A 213 0.26 -11.06 4.47
C VAL A 213 -0.17 -9.73 3.86
N GLN A 214 0.19 -8.63 4.53
CA GLN A 214 -0.12 -7.27 4.10
C GLN A 214 0.55 -6.93 2.76
N GLN A 215 -0.24 -6.35 1.86
CA GLN A 215 0.14 -5.88 0.53
C GLN A 215 -0.37 -4.44 0.31
N LEU A 216 0.16 -3.78 -0.72
CA LEU A 216 -0.30 -2.47 -1.16
C LEU A 216 -0.58 -2.51 -2.66
N LEU A 217 -1.84 -2.28 -3.06
CA LEU A 217 -2.23 -2.33 -4.47
C LEU A 217 -2.37 -0.94 -5.06
N LEU A 218 -1.78 -0.71 -6.23
CA LEU A 218 -1.79 0.59 -6.91
C LEU A 218 -2.74 0.53 -8.11
N ILE A 219 -3.69 1.46 -8.17
CA ILE A 219 -4.70 1.53 -9.24
C ILE A 219 -4.83 2.97 -9.72
N GLY A 220 -4.84 3.19 -11.04
CA GLY A 220 -5.09 4.52 -11.62
C GLY A 220 -6.52 4.99 -11.34
N VAL A 221 -6.74 6.30 -11.27
CA VAL A 221 -8.06 6.90 -10.96
C VAL A 221 -8.42 7.95 -12.00
N THR A 222 -9.67 8.00 -12.45
CA THR A 222 -10.19 9.06 -13.32
C THR A 222 -10.53 10.34 -12.56
N ASN A 223 -10.79 11.43 -13.27
CA ASN A 223 -11.27 12.69 -12.70
C ASN A 223 -12.64 12.57 -12.01
N GLU A 224 -13.44 11.54 -12.31
CA GLU A 224 -14.67 11.20 -11.58
C GLU A 224 -14.42 10.36 -10.31
N GLY A 225 -13.16 10.06 -9.98
CA GLY A 225 -12.81 9.24 -8.83
C GLY A 225 -13.01 7.74 -9.05
N VAL A 226 -13.21 7.29 -10.30
CA VAL A 226 -13.42 5.88 -10.66
C VAL A 226 -12.06 5.18 -10.87
N ASN A 227 -11.95 3.93 -10.42
CA ASN A 227 -10.76 3.13 -10.66
C ASN A 227 -10.64 2.75 -12.14
N LEU A 228 -9.46 2.98 -12.72
CA LEU A 228 -9.07 2.47 -14.03
C LEU A 228 -8.67 1.00 -13.89
N LEU A 229 -9.65 0.10 -14.05
CA LEU A 229 -9.46 -1.34 -13.94
C LEU A 229 -9.06 -1.95 -15.30
N PRO A 230 -8.28 -3.04 -15.31
CA PRO A 230 -8.03 -3.80 -16.54
C PRO A 230 -9.36 -4.27 -17.14
N LEU A 231 -9.46 -4.18 -18.47
CA LEU A 231 -10.60 -4.77 -19.17
C LEU A 231 -10.55 -6.29 -18.94
N SER A 232 -11.66 -6.86 -18.48
CA SER A 232 -11.80 -8.29 -18.17
C SER A 232 -11.17 -9.18 -19.25
N SER A 233 -10.45 -10.21 -18.81
CA SER A 233 -9.46 -11.06 -19.49
C SER A 233 -9.91 -11.86 -20.72
N SER A 234 -10.94 -11.42 -21.44
CA SER A 234 -11.48 -12.11 -22.62
C SER A 234 -10.80 -11.76 -23.95
N THR A 235 -9.87 -10.80 -23.99
CA THR A 235 -9.15 -10.46 -25.24
C THR A 235 -7.67 -10.80 -25.13
N LEU A 236 -7.36 -12.06 -25.42
CA LEU A 236 -6.01 -12.51 -25.76
C LEU A 236 -5.58 -11.84 -27.07
N GLY A 237 -4.91 -10.69 -26.94
CA GLY A 237 -4.32 -9.99 -28.07
C GLY A 237 -3.95 -8.60 -27.63
N ARG A 238 -2.65 -8.28 -27.64
CA ARG A 238 -2.06 -6.95 -27.46
C ARG A 238 -3.09 -5.81 -27.53
N VAL A 239 -3.63 -5.38 -26.39
CA VAL A 239 -4.52 -4.22 -26.32
C VAL A 239 -3.64 -2.99 -26.16
N ALA A 240 -3.25 -2.44 -27.30
CA ALA A 240 -3.14 -0.99 -27.38
C ALA A 240 -4.57 -0.44 -27.16
N ASP A 241 -4.69 0.54 -26.27
CA ASP A 241 -5.87 1.37 -26.03
C ASP A 241 -6.93 0.80 -25.06
N GLY A 242 -6.72 1.01 -23.75
CA GLY A 242 -7.84 1.30 -22.84
C GLY A 242 -8.04 0.41 -21.60
N GLY A 243 -7.22 -0.63 -21.39
CA GLY A 243 -7.25 -1.41 -20.14
C GLY A 243 -6.47 -0.74 -19.01
N GLY A 244 -7.07 -0.63 -17.81
CA GLY A 244 -6.35 -0.21 -16.61
C GLY A 244 -5.27 -1.20 -16.16
N THR A 245 -4.40 -0.78 -15.26
CA THR A 245 -3.36 -1.63 -14.64
C THR A 245 -3.55 -1.59 -13.13
N ILE A 246 -3.58 -2.76 -12.49
CA ILE A 246 -3.48 -2.90 -11.03
C ILE A 246 -2.11 -3.48 -10.76
N ALA A 247 -1.31 -2.83 -9.92
CA ALA A 247 0.03 -3.31 -9.60
C ALA A 247 0.17 -3.78 -8.15
N ASP A 248 0.97 -4.84 -7.98
CA ASP A 248 1.54 -5.31 -6.71
C ASP A 248 2.96 -5.83 -6.95
N ALA A 249 3.42 -6.90 -6.28
CA ALA A 249 4.79 -7.45 -6.34
C ALA A 249 5.89 -6.44 -6.02
N SER A 250 5.55 -5.46 -5.18
CA SER A 250 6.50 -4.51 -4.63
C SER A 250 7.57 -5.20 -3.78
N PHE A 251 8.63 -4.45 -3.48
CA PHE A 251 9.72 -4.94 -2.64
C PHE A 251 9.49 -4.47 -1.20
N PRO A 252 9.09 -5.36 -0.26
CA PRO A 252 8.69 -4.97 1.08
C PRO A 252 9.87 -4.81 2.05
N CYS A 253 9.81 -3.80 2.92
CA CYS A 253 10.64 -3.68 4.14
C CYS A 253 9.93 -4.49 5.27
N PRO A 254 10.58 -5.44 5.98
CA PRO A 254 11.98 -5.38 6.41
C PRO A 254 13.05 -5.90 5.43
N THR A 255 12.69 -6.70 4.43
CA THR A 255 13.66 -7.32 3.53
C THR A 255 14.38 -6.30 2.66
N TYR A 256 13.66 -5.28 2.19
CA TYR A 256 14.15 -4.22 1.30
C TYR A 256 14.02 -2.82 1.92
N CYS A 257 14.41 -2.67 3.19
CA CYS A 257 14.47 -1.35 3.86
C CYS A 257 15.65 -0.52 3.36
N PRO A 258 15.56 0.82 3.38
CA PRO A 258 16.71 1.65 3.06
C PRO A 258 17.93 1.23 3.89
N PRO A 259 19.13 1.26 3.27
CA PRO A 259 20.36 0.99 4.00
C PRO A 259 20.50 1.97 5.18
N ALA A 260 21.21 1.54 6.22
CA ALA A 260 21.55 2.44 7.31
C ALA A 260 22.33 3.63 6.74
N ALA A 261 21.98 4.85 7.16
CA ALA A 261 22.70 6.03 6.73
C ALA A 261 24.19 5.86 7.08
N PRO A 262 25.12 6.30 6.21
CA PRO A 262 26.54 6.26 6.54
C PRO A 262 26.75 7.02 7.84
N THR A 263 27.20 6.34 8.90
CA THR A 263 27.64 7.01 10.12
C THR A 263 28.88 7.81 9.73
N GLY A 264 28.74 9.12 9.54
CA GLY A 264 29.87 10.00 9.25
C GLY A 264 30.89 9.86 10.38
N GLY A 265 31.97 9.14 10.11
CA GLY A 265 33.14 9.12 10.96
C GLY A 265 33.84 10.47 10.83
N GLY A 266 33.67 11.32 11.84
CA GLY A 266 34.57 12.43 12.11
C GLY A 266 35.80 11.98 12.87
#